data_AF-A0A519E6Y4-F1
#
_entry.id   AF-A0A519E6Y4-F1
#
_cell.length_a   1.000
_cell.length_b   1.000
_cell.length_c   1.000
_cell.angle_alpha   90.00
_cell.angle_beta   90.00
_cell.angle_gamma   90.00
#
_symmetry.space_group_name_H-M   'P 1'
#
loop_
_entity.id
_entity.type
_entity.pdbx_description
1 polymer ?
#
loop_
_entity_poly.entity_id
_entity_poly.type
_entity_poly.pdbx_seq_one_letter_code
_entity_poly.pdbx_strand_id
1 'polypeptide(L)'
;MISYGPTVISMYLTFDGVNSIHFMDIKVSGGQSDGLGTVLFGGADFTNVDIAAAGIYANLFHSTGYSCNGSTGFYDIWLGCGEAGSKETAINFVSHFDSDVTETQVVANGDGTYTISSNHDGSATFAVPEPASLALVGLSLIGLAGVRRRKNAA
;
A
#
# COMPACT_ATOMS: atom_id res chain seq x y z
N MET A 1 -1.12 -6.30 -26.73
CA MET A 1 -0.77 -5.93 -25.34
C MET A 1 -0.85 -4.43 -25.24
N ILE A 2 -1.54 -3.93 -24.21
CA ILE A 2 -1.62 -2.51 -23.92
C ILE A 2 -0.37 -2.15 -23.12
N SER A 3 0.37 -1.14 -23.57
CA SER A 3 1.53 -0.60 -22.89
C SER A 3 1.15 0.72 -22.25
N TYR A 4 1.49 0.89 -20.98
CA TYR A 4 1.27 2.13 -20.24
C TYR A 4 2.52 3.01 -20.36
N GLY A 5 2.31 4.27 -20.73
CA GLY A 5 3.36 5.28 -20.80
C GLY A 5 3.69 5.88 -19.42
N PRO A 6 4.74 6.71 -19.32
CA PRO A 6 5.08 7.38 -18.09
C PRO A 6 3.94 8.28 -17.60
N THR A 7 3.63 8.21 -16.32
CA THR A 7 2.58 9.01 -15.68
C THR A 7 2.80 9.09 -14.17
N VAL A 8 1.92 9.79 -13.46
CA VAL A 8 1.91 9.84 -11.99
C VAL A 8 0.58 9.29 -11.49
N ILE A 9 0.64 8.42 -10.48
CA ILE A 9 -0.53 8.01 -9.69
C ILE A 9 -0.42 8.73 -8.34
N SER A 10 -1.37 9.60 -8.05
CA SER A 10 -1.39 10.32 -6.78
C SER A 10 -2.15 9.56 -5.71
N MET A 11 -1.50 9.39 -4.56
CA MET A 11 -2.01 8.60 -3.45
C MET A 11 -2.53 9.51 -2.34
N TYR A 12 -3.82 9.41 -2.08
CA TYR A 12 -4.51 10.13 -1.03
C TYR A 12 -5.04 9.17 0.02
N LEU A 13 -5.04 9.62 1.28
CA LEU A 13 -5.70 8.94 2.37
C LEU A 13 -6.72 9.88 3.02
N THR A 14 -7.83 9.32 3.52
CA THR A 14 -8.85 10.07 4.24
C THR A 14 -9.34 9.25 5.42
N PHE A 15 -9.68 9.93 6.52
CA PHE A 15 -10.24 9.29 7.72
C PHE A 15 -11.70 9.67 7.95
N ASP A 16 -12.18 10.71 7.27
CA ASP A 16 -13.53 11.25 7.41
C ASP A 16 -14.32 11.21 6.09
N GLY A 17 -13.69 10.79 5.00
CA GLY A 17 -14.28 10.75 3.65
C GLY A 17 -14.43 12.13 3.01
N VAL A 18 -13.92 13.20 3.63
CA VAL A 18 -14.08 14.59 3.19
C VAL A 18 -12.72 15.25 2.98
N ASN A 19 -11.83 15.13 3.95
CA ASN A 19 -10.49 15.68 3.91
C ASN A 19 -9.51 14.61 3.47
N SER A 20 -8.79 14.90 2.40
CA SER A 20 -7.78 14.01 1.83
C SER A 20 -6.38 14.54 2.14
N ILE A 21 -5.53 13.65 2.63
CA ILE A 21 -4.11 13.89 2.84
C ILE A 21 -3.39 13.25 1.65
N HIS A 22 -2.76 14.09 0.83
CA HIS A 22 -1.83 13.64 -0.21
C HIS A 22 -0.55 13.21 0.46
N PHE A 23 -0.22 11.92 0.44
CA PHE A 23 0.90 11.40 1.25
C PHE A 23 2.03 10.81 0.42
N MET A 24 1.79 10.48 -0.85
CA MET A 24 2.77 9.90 -1.76
C MET A 24 2.27 10.02 -3.21
N ASP A 25 3.18 10.13 -4.16
CA ASP A 25 2.93 9.86 -5.58
C ASP A 25 3.67 8.61 -6.02
N ILE A 26 3.21 8.00 -7.11
CA ILE A 26 3.91 6.91 -7.79
C ILE A 26 4.27 7.42 -9.17
N LYS A 27 5.58 7.57 -9.40
CA LYS A 27 6.11 7.93 -10.71
C LYS A 27 6.19 6.68 -11.57
N VAL A 28 5.15 6.44 -12.35
CA VAL A 28 5.06 5.31 -13.27
C VAL A 28 6.04 5.56 -14.41
N SER A 29 6.99 4.64 -14.59
CA SER A 29 7.96 4.65 -15.68
C SER A 29 7.51 3.78 -16.87
N GLY A 30 6.56 2.88 -16.64
CA GLY A 30 5.90 2.11 -17.70
C GLY A 30 4.96 1.05 -17.13
N GLY A 31 4.36 0.24 -17.99
CA GLY A 31 3.52 -0.88 -17.57
C GLY A 31 2.99 -1.67 -18.76
N GLN A 32 2.43 -2.85 -18.50
CA GLN A 32 1.89 -3.73 -19.52
C GLN A 32 0.72 -4.57 -19.02
N SER A 33 -0.18 -4.91 -19.93
CA SER A 33 -1.18 -5.97 -19.72
C SER A 33 -0.55 -7.34 -19.94
N ASP A 34 -0.64 -8.28 -18.99
CA ASP A 34 -0.02 -9.61 -19.08
C ASP A 34 -1.01 -10.75 -19.43
N GLY A 35 -2.25 -10.40 -19.76
CA GLY A 35 -3.31 -11.36 -20.10
C GLY A 35 -4.16 -11.81 -18.90
N LEU A 36 -3.76 -11.44 -17.68
CA LEU A 36 -4.54 -11.61 -16.45
C LEU A 36 -4.84 -10.25 -15.78
N GLY A 37 -3.97 -9.26 -15.93
CA GLY A 37 -4.24 -7.92 -15.42
C GLY A 37 -3.30 -6.87 -15.99
N THR A 38 -3.06 -5.83 -15.18
CA THR A 38 -2.15 -4.74 -15.51
C THR A 38 -1.03 -4.68 -14.48
N VAL A 39 0.20 -4.74 -14.98
CA VAL A 39 1.39 -4.53 -14.17
C VAL A 39 1.95 -3.15 -14.49
N LEU A 40 2.09 -2.31 -13.47
CA LEU A 40 2.75 -1.01 -13.57
C LEU A 40 4.12 -1.06 -12.89
N PHE A 41 5.08 -0.39 -13.50
CA PHE A 41 6.42 -0.19 -12.99
C PHE A 41 6.58 1.30 -12.67
N GLY A 42 7.04 1.61 -11.48
CA GLY A 42 7.25 2.97 -11.03
C GLY A 42 7.79 2.99 -9.62
N GLY A 43 8.33 4.11 -9.18
CA GLY A 43 8.85 4.29 -7.82
C GLY A 43 8.00 5.26 -7.02
N ALA A 44 8.13 5.20 -5.69
CA ALA A 44 7.58 6.23 -4.82
C ALA A 44 8.23 7.59 -5.15
N ASP A 45 7.39 8.63 -5.24
CA ASP A 45 7.76 10.01 -5.51
C ASP A 45 7.10 10.91 -4.47
N PHE A 46 7.87 11.85 -3.93
CA PHE A 46 7.42 12.80 -2.93
C PHE A 46 7.60 14.25 -3.38
N THR A 47 7.94 14.48 -4.65
CA THR A 47 8.23 15.80 -5.21
C THR A 47 7.05 16.78 -5.05
N ASN A 48 5.82 16.30 -5.22
CA ASN A 48 4.60 17.12 -5.14
C ASN A 48 3.78 16.91 -3.86
N VAL A 49 4.34 16.22 -2.86
CA VAL A 49 3.64 15.92 -1.61
C VAL A 49 3.85 17.06 -0.62
N ASP A 50 2.76 17.61 -0.08
CA ASP A 50 2.85 18.54 1.06
C ASP A 50 3.21 17.75 2.32
N ILE A 51 4.51 17.66 2.61
CA ILE A 51 5.04 16.93 3.76
C ILE A 51 4.55 17.52 5.10
N ALA A 52 4.24 18.81 5.16
CA ALA A 52 3.72 19.40 6.40
C ALA A 52 2.32 18.88 6.70
N ALA A 53 1.50 18.68 5.67
CA ALA A 53 0.18 18.07 5.79
C ALA A 53 0.24 16.53 5.92
N ALA A 54 1.13 15.88 5.17
CA ALA A 54 1.31 14.43 5.20
C ALA A 54 1.90 13.92 6.52
N GLY A 55 2.84 14.67 7.11
CA GLY A 55 3.48 14.35 8.37
C GLY A 55 4.00 12.91 8.43
N ILE A 56 3.54 12.14 9.42
CA ILE A 56 3.94 10.73 9.59
C ILE A 56 3.49 9.82 8.43
N TYR A 57 2.47 10.22 7.68
CA TYR A 57 1.89 9.38 6.63
C TYR A 57 2.75 9.34 5.36
N ALA A 58 3.74 10.23 5.21
CA ALA A 58 4.72 10.12 4.14
C ALA A 58 5.51 8.79 4.21
N ASN A 59 5.69 8.23 5.41
CA ASN A 59 6.27 6.90 5.64
C ASN A 59 5.21 5.82 5.90
N LEU A 60 3.99 5.97 5.36
CA LEU A 60 2.95 4.94 5.53
C LEU A 60 3.38 3.58 4.97
N PHE A 61 4.17 3.58 3.88
CA PHE A 61 4.72 2.37 3.28
C PHE A 61 6.20 2.19 3.60
N HIS A 62 6.58 0.93 3.83
CA HIS A 62 7.93 0.52 4.17
C HIS A 62 8.44 -0.54 3.20
N SER A 63 9.74 -0.47 2.87
CA SER A 63 10.40 -1.51 2.09
C SER A 63 10.69 -2.72 2.97
N THR A 64 10.41 -3.90 2.45
CA THR A 64 10.67 -5.18 3.12
C THR A 64 12.07 -5.72 2.84
N GLY A 65 12.77 -5.19 1.85
CA GLY A 65 14.06 -5.70 1.37
C GLY A 65 15.18 -4.67 1.31
N TYR A 66 14.86 -3.39 1.50
CA TYR A 66 15.81 -2.29 1.41
C TYR A 66 15.68 -1.34 2.59
N SER A 67 16.83 -0.82 3.04
CA SER A 67 16.88 0.24 4.04
C SER A 67 17.91 1.27 3.63
N CYS A 68 17.59 2.54 3.80
CA CYS A 68 18.51 3.66 3.63
C CYS A 68 18.83 4.23 5.00
N ASN A 69 20.11 4.20 5.42
CA ASN A 69 20.54 4.70 6.74
C ASN A 69 19.74 4.12 7.93
N GLY A 70 19.30 2.86 7.81
CA GLY A 70 18.49 2.19 8.83
C GLY A 70 16.99 2.50 8.78
N SER A 71 16.56 3.44 7.94
CA SER A 71 15.13 3.66 7.67
C SER A 71 14.64 2.75 6.55
N THR A 72 13.47 2.15 6.76
CA THR A 72 12.75 1.37 5.74
C THR A 72 11.54 2.11 5.17
N GLY A 73 11.17 3.26 5.75
CA GLY A 73 10.06 4.07 5.25
C GLY A 73 10.37 4.66 3.88
N PHE A 74 9.39 4.68 2.99
CA PHE A 74 9.59 5.11 1.60
C PHE A 74 10.01 6.58 1.48
N TYR A 75 9.45 7.48 2.30
CA TYR A 75 9.84 8.88 2.30
C TYR A 75 11.27 9.07 2.82
N ASP A 76 11.64 8.37 3.89
CA ASP A 76 13.00 8.43 4.43
C ASP A 76 14.03 7.89 3.44
N ILE A 77 13.70 6.78 2.75
CA ILE A 77 14.54 6.22 1.69
C ILE A 77 14.69 7.23 0.55
N TRP A 78 13.59 7.84 0.11
CA TRP A 78 13.58 8.83 -0.97
C TRP A 78 14.44 10.06 -0.61
N LEU A 79 14.32 10.57 0.61
CA LEU A 79 15.15 11.68 1.11
C LEU A 79 16.63 11.32 1.25
N GLY A 80 16.92 10.16 1.87
CA GLY A 80 18.26 9.79 2.29
C GLY A 80 19.11 9.18 1.18
N CYS A 81 18.48 8.54 0.20
CA CYS A 81 19.14 7.83 -0.90
C CYS A 81 18.73 8.36 -2.29
N GLY A 82 17.88 9.39 -2.35
CA GLY A 82 17.43 10.05 -3.58
C GLY A 82 16.48 9.18 -4.42
N GLU A 83 16.11 9.68 -5.60
CA GLU A 83 15.33 8.91 -6.58
C GLU A 83 16.03 7.60 -7.00
N ALA A 84 17.34 7.42 -6.78
CA ALA A 84 18.00 6.12 -7.02
C ALA A 84 17.50 5.02 -6.06
N GLY A 85 17.16 5.39 -4.82
CA GLY A 85 16.45 4.52 -3.88
C GLY A 85 15.04 4.16 -4.33
N SER A 86 14.49 4.89 -5.32
CA SER A 86 13.13 4.64 -5.83
C SER A 86 12.99 3.35 -6.64
N LYS A 87 14.11 2.77 -7.11
CA LYS A 87 14.10 1.42 -7.71
C LYS A 87 13.74 0.35 -6.69
N GLU A 88 14.08 0.57 -5.42
CA GLU A 88 13.78 -0.33 -4.30
C GLU A 88 12.45 0.04 -3.62
N THR A 89 11.96 1.27 -3.83
CA THR A 89 10.55 1.64 -3.60
C THR A 89 9.69 1.41 -4.85
N ALA A 90 10.19 0.62 -5.81
CA ALA A 90 9.44 0.34 -7.00
C ALA A 90 8.16 -0.40 -6.62
N ILE A 91 7.01 0.21 -6.88
CA ILE A 91 5.73 -0.39 -6.59
C ILE A 91 5.43 -1.33 -7.75
N ASN A 92 5.79 -2.60 -7.55
CA ASN A 92 5.30 -3.66 -8.40
C ASN A 92 3.84 -3.93 -8.01
N PHE A 93 2.91 -3.27 -8.69
CA PHE A 93 1.50 -3.65 -8.61
C PHE A 93 1.32 -4.96 -9.37
N VAL A 94 1.41 -6.08 -8.66
CA VAL A 94 0.73 -7.31 -9.08
C VAL A 94 -0.71 -7.21 -8.60
N SER A 95 -1.42 -6.25 -9.18
CA SER A 95 -2.84 -6.09 -8.97
C SER A 95 -3.52 -6.82 -10.12
N HIS A 96 -4.15 -7.96 -9.80
CA HIS A 96 -5.16 -8.52 -10.71
C HIS A 96 -6.37 -7.59 -10.61
N PHE A 97 -6.30 -6.48 -11.33
CA PHE A 97 -7.45 -5.64 -11.62
C PHE A 97 -8.32 -6.42 -12.59
N ASP A 98 -9.05 -7.40 -12.07
CA ASP A 98 -10.06 -8.12 -12.83
C ASP A 98 -11.05 -7.05 -13.27
N SER A 99 -10.98 -6.72 -14.56
CA SER A 99 -11.87 -5.72 -15.13
C SER A 99 -13.18 -6.45 -15.27
N ASP A 100 -14.23 -6.03 -14.56
CA ASP A 100 -15.54 -6.58 -14.82
C ASP A 100 -15.87 -6.29 -16.29
N VAL A 101 -15.80 -7.31 -17.12
CA VAL A 101 -16.02 -7.21 -18.57
C VAL A 101 -17.43 -6.74 -18.90
N THR A 102 -18.36 -6.80 -17.93
CA THR A 102 -19.72 -6.27 -18.06
C THR A 102 -19.81 -4.77 -17.79
N GLU A 103 -18.84 -4.20 -17.06
CA GLU A 103 -18.75 -2.75 -16.78
C GLU A 103 -17.59 -2.05 -17.51
N THR A 104 -16.74 -2.82 -18.20
CA THR A 104 -15.63 -2.26 -19.00
C THR A 104 -16.16 -1.53 -20.23
N GLN A 105 -15.89 -0.23 -20.32
CA GLN A 105 -16.16 0.61 -21.48
C GLN A 105 -14.86 1.07 -22.13
N VAL A 106 -14.76 0.91 -23.45
CA VAL A 106 -13.68 1.45 -24.28
C VAL A 106 -14.27 2.50 -25.20
N VAL A 107 -13.86 3.75 -25.05
CA VAL A 107 -14.33 4.88 -25.86
C VAL A 107 -13.17 5.42 -26.67
N ALA A 108 -13.34 5.50 -28.00
CA ALA A 108 -12.38 6.17 -28.86
C ALA A 108 -12.52 7.69 -28.70
N ASN A 109 -11.40 8.38 -28.47
CA ASN A 109 -11.40 9.83 -28.20
C ASN A 109 -11.39 10.68 -29.49
N GLY A 110 -11.26 10.04 -30.66
CA GLY A 110 -11.25 10.72 -31.95
C GLY A 110 -9.90 11.36 -32.35
N ASP A 111 -8.87 11.21 -31.52
CA ASP A 111 -7.51 11.72 -31.72
C ASP A 111 -6.46 10.60 -31.86
N GLY A 112 -6.93 9.36 -32.04
CA GLY A 112 -6.08 8.17 -32.06
C GLY A 112 -5.80 7.58 -30.68
N THR A 113 -6.34 8.15 -29.61
CA THR A 113 -6.29 7.59 -28.25
C THR A 113 -7.61 6.93 -27.86
N TYR A 114 -7.56 6.08 -26.84
CA TYR A 114 -8.71 5.38 -26.28
C TYR A 114 -8.78 5.64 -24.77
N THR A 115 -9.98 5.91 -24.28
CA THR A 115 -10.29 5.93 -22.84
C THR A 115 -10.87 4.57 -22.46
N ILE A 116 -10.28 3.91 -21.48
CA ILE A 116 -10.80 2.67 -20.90
C ILE A 116 -11.28 2.99 -19.48
N SER A 117 -12.54 2.67 -19.19
CA SER A 117 -13.12 2.78 -17.85
C SER A 117 -13.66 1.41 -17.46
N SER A 118 -13.34 0.93 -16.25
CA SER A 118 -13.82 -0.35 -15.71
C SER A 118 -13.95 -0.23 -14.20
N ASN A 119 -14.80 -1.07 -13.62
CA ASN A 119 -14.72 -1.39 -12.20
C ASN A 119 -13.55 -2.36 -11.95
N HIS A 120 -12.91 -2.24 -10.79
CA HIS A 120 -11.71 -2.96 -10.40
C HIS A 120 -11.85 -3.42 -8.95
N ASP A 121 -12.17 -4.71 -8.74
CA ASP A 121 -12.17 -5.32 -7.42
C ASP A 121 -10.75 -5.77 -7.04
N GLY A 122 -10.09 -5.00 -6.18
CA GLY A 122 -8.77 -5.35 -5.63
C GLY A 122 -8.91 -6.03 -4.26
N SER A 123 -8.27 -7.20 -4.07
CA SER A 123 -8.16 -7.84 -2.75
C SER A 123 -6.77 -7.61 -2.16
N ALA A 124 -6.70 -7.06 -0.95
CA ALA A 124 -5.48 -6.97 -0.16
C ALA A 124 -5.64 -7.82 1.11
N THR A 125 -4.74 -8.79 1.31
CA THR A 125 -4.76 -9.66 2.50
C THR A 125 -3.66 -9.22 3.47
N PHE A 126 -4.04 -8.86 4.70
CA PHE A 126 -3.10 -8.56 5.78
C PHE A 126 -3.08 -9.73 6.76
N ALA A 127 -1.96 -10.43 6.84
CA ALA A 127 -1.75 -11.44 7.87
C ALA A 127 -1.43 -10.73 9.19
N VAL A 128 -2.45 -10.51 10.02
CA VAL A 128 -2.27 -10.03 11.39
C VAL A 128 -1.87 -11.22 12.25
N PRO A 129 -0.69 -11.23 12.90
CA PRO A 129 -0.33 -12.28 13.83
C PRO A 129 -1.35 -12.32 14.97
N GLU A 130 -2.07 -13.44 15.09
CA GLU A 130 -2.93 -13.67 16.23
C GLU A 130 -2.10 -13.89 17.51
N PRO A 131 -2.66 -13.49 18.65
CA PRO A 131 -2.01 -12.57 19.56
C PRO A 131 -1.40 -13.34 20.72
N ALA A 132 -0.09 -13.17 20.93
CA ALA A 132 0.52 -13.45 22.23
C ALA A 132 -0.30 -12.84 23.39
N SER A 133 -1.03 -11.75 23.13
CA SER A 133 -2.00 -11.13 24.04
C SER A 133 -3.18 -12.03 24.44
N LEU A 134 -3.77 -12.86 23.56
CA LEU A 134 -4.84 -13.81 23.93
C LEU A 134 -4.27 -14.93 24.83
N ALA A 135 -3.07 -15.42 24.52
CA ALA A 135 -2.38 -16.39 25.36
C ALA A 135 -2.04 -15.80 26.75
N LEU A 136 -1.62 -14.53 26.81
CA LEU A 136 -1.31 -13.84 28.06
C LEU A 136 -2.56 -13.59 28.92
N VAL A 137 -3.69 -13.26 28.29
CA VAL A 137 -5.00 -13.12 28.95
C VAL A 137 -5.48 -14.49 29.47
N GLY A 138 -5.36 -15.55 28.67
CA GLY A 138 -5.68 -16.91 29.11
C GLY A 138 -4.81 -17.39 30.29
N LEU A 139 -3.51 -17.14 30.25
CA LEU A 139 -2.57 -17.49 31.32
C LEU A 139 -2.81 -16.69 32.60
N SER A 140 -3.15 -15.41 32.50
CA SER A 140 -3.46 -14.58 33.68
C SER A 140 -4.76 -15.00 34.38
N LEU A 141 -5.78 -15.43 33.63
CA LEU A 141 -7.01 -16.01 34.16
C LEU A 141 -6.77 -17.36 34.86
N ILE A 142 -5.93 -18.24 34.28
CA ILE A 142 -5.54 -19.51 34.90
C ILE A 142 -4.74 -19.29 36.18
N GLY A 143 -3.79 -18.34 36.15
CA GLY A 143 -3.02 -17.94 37.33
C GLY A 143 -3.90 -17.46 38.49
N LEU A 144 -4.89 -16.60 38.20
CA LEU A 144 -5.82 -16.08 39.19
C LEU A 144 -6.75 -17.16 39.76
N ALA A 145 -7.23 -18.08 38.92
CA ALA A 145 -8.02 -19.23 39.35
C ALA A 145 -7.22 -20.20 40.24
N GLY A 146 -5.93 -20.39 39.94
CA GLY A 146 -5.02 -21.22 40.74
C GLY A 146 -4.75 -20.65 42.14
N VAL A 147 -4.58 -19.34 42.27
CA VAL A 147 -4.40 -18.65 43.56
C VAL A 147 -5.65 -18.78 44.45
N ARG A 148 -6.85 -18.68 43.87
CA ARG A 148 -8.11 -18.81 44.63
C ARG A 148 -8.31 -20.21 45.22
N ARG A 149 -7.87 -21.27 44.54
CA ARG A 149 -7.97 -22.65 45.04
C ARG A 149 -7.04 -22.94 46.20
N ARG A 150 -5.83 -22.35 46.22
CA ARG A 150 -4.87 -22.51 47.32
C ARG A 150 -5.37 -21.90 48.65
N LYS A 151 -6.21 -20.87 48.60
CA LYS A 151 -6.79 -20.25 49.79
C LYS A 151 -7.89 -21.08 50.45
N ASN A 152 -8.46 -22.06 49.74
CA ASN A 152 -9.52 -22.94 50.25
C ASN A 152 -8.98 -24.33 50.68
N ALA A 153 -7.71 -24.61 50.45
CA ALA A 153 -7.04 -25.88 50.78
C ALA A 153 -6.06 -25.76 51.97
N ALA A 154 -6.08 -24.61 52.65
CA ALA A 154 -5.35 -24.32 53.89
C ALA A 154 -6.35 -23.95 55.00
#